data_AF-R1HYJ4-F1
#
_entry.id   AF-R1HYJ4-F1
#
_cell.length_a   1.000
_cell.length_b   1.000
_cell.length_c   1.000
_cell.angle_alpha   90.00
_cell.angle_beta   90.00
_cell.angle_gamma   90.00
#
_symmetry.space_group_name_H-M   'P 1'
#
loop_
_entity.id
_entity.type
_entity.pdbx_description
1 polymer ?
#
loop_
_entity_poly.entity_id
_entity_poly.type
_entity_poly.pdbx_seq_one_letter_code
_entity_poly.pdbx_strand_id
1 'polypeptide(L)'
;MRKPITAAVAVTLAAGVLTAPTAAAAPAKDPAAGAPSRITLVTGDQVLVGGGDVRVLPARRDRPVPFRQYTRHGDSYVVPGDAAGLVRAGRLDEQLFNVTGLLRQGYDDARTPQVPLLVRQAGPAVAARTGVAARPAALGYTALDEPKSGAAAFWNRLTTAPATLAAGPAKVWLNAKVHASLDQSVPQIGAPTAWQAGLTGRGVTVAVLDTGISAAHPDFAGRVGPARDFTGKGGVEDGHGHGTHVASTIAGSGAASGGKYRGVAPDATLAVGKVLDDSGHGTFDAVLAGMQWAVTEAHARVVNLSLGGGPSDGTDPVSEAVNSLSHQYGTLFVVAAGNSGQDESVESPAAADAALAVASVSKKDVLSPFSSRGPRPGDGAAKPDVAAPGESITAARPAGIDRKSVV
;
A
#
# COMPACT_ATOMS: atom_id res chain seq x y z
N MET A 1 -2.59 52.17 -59.40
CA MET A 1 -1.13 52.37 -59.54
C MET A 1 -0.73 53.56 -58.67
N ARG A 2 0.09 53.33 -57.64
CA ARG A 2 1.02 54.24 -56.95
C ARG A 2 0.63 55.71 -56.62
N LYS A 3 0.54 55.96 -55.30
CA LYS A 3 1.14 57.08 -54.50
C LYS A 3 0.62 58.52 -54.72
N PRO A 4 1.01 59.50 -53.88
CA PRO A 4 0.91 59.61 -52.42
C PRO A 4 0.36 61.02 -52.01
N ILE A 5 -0.09 61.24 -50.78
CA ILE A 5 -0.16 62.61 -50.23
C ILE A 5 0.50 62.67 -48.87
N THR A 6 1.54 63.49 -48.85
CA THR A 6 2.37 63.93 -47.74
C THR A 6 1.69 65.11 -47.04
N ALA A 7 1.66 65.12 -45.72
CA ALA A 7 1.56 66.36 -44.93
C ALA A 7 2.31 66.09 -43.61
N ALA A 8 3.56 66.52 -43.52
CA ALA A 8 3.98 67.85 -43.06
C ALA A 8 3.84 67.96 -41.53
N VAL A 9 4.99 67.75 -40.89
CA VAL A 9 5.29 67.84 -39.47
C VAL A 9 5.38 69.32 -39.06
N ALA A 10 4.84 69.66 -37.89
CA ALA A 10 5.27 70.83 -37.12
C ALA A 10 5.62 70.37 -35.70
N VAL A 11 6.91 70.49 -35.38
CA VAL A 11 7.54 70.17 -34.11
C VAL A 11 7.36 71.35 -33.16
N THR A 12 6.89 71.09 -31.95
CA THR A 12 7.08 71.97 -30.79
C THR A 12 7.99 71.26 -29.79
N LEU A 13 9.21 71.78 -29.64
CA LEU A 13 10.14 71.42 -28.57
C LEU A 13 9.65 72.05 -27.25
N ALA A 14 9.37 71.22 -26.24
CA ALA A 14 9.37 71.61 -24.85
C ALA A 14 10.35 70.72 -24.09
N ALA A 15 11.34 71.34 -23.46
CA ALA A 15 12.41 70.69 -22.72
C ALA A 15 11.85 69.95 -21.49
N GLY A 16 11.92 68.62 -21.52
CA GLY A 16 11.59 67.75 -20.39
C GLY A 16 12.78 67.62 -19.43
N VAL A 17 12.53 67.91 -18.16
CA VAL A 17 13.44 67.68 -17.04
C VAL A 17 13.77 66.18 -16.94
N LEU A 18 15.06 65.84 -16.92
CA LEU A 18 15.55 64.48 -16.68
C LEU A 18 15.21 64.04 -15.26
N THR A 19 14.19 63.18 -15.12
CA THR A 19 14.03 62.32 -13.95
C THR A 19 14.57 60.93 -14.30
N ALA A 20 15.56 60.47 -13.53
CA ALA A 20 16.13 59.14 -13.66
C ALA A 20 15.04 58.07 -13.45
N PRO A 21 15.08 56.93 -14.17
CA PRO A 21 14.14 55.85 -13.94
C PRO A 21 14.38 55.29 -12.54
N THR A 22 13.33 55.30 -11.73
CA THR A 22 13.24 54.57 -10.48
C THR A 22 13.54 53.10 -10.75
N ALA A 23 14.58 52.58 -10.09
CA ALA A 23 14.88 51.16 -10.11
C ALA A 23 13.62 50.37 -9.76
N ALA A 24 13.20 49.49 -10.66
CA ALA A 24 12.11 48.56 -10.41
C ALA A 24 12.41 47.80 -9.12
N ALA A 25 11.52 47.95 -8.13
CA ALA A 25 11.58 47.20 -6.90
C ALA A 25 11.61 45.70 -7.25
N ALA A 26 12.58 44.98 -6.70
CA ALA A 26 12.64 43.53 -6.77
C ALA A 26 11.29 42.93 -6.34
N PRO A 27 10.81 41.84 -6.98
CA PRO A 27 9.56 41.22 -6.60
C PRO A 27 9.63 40.84 -5.11
N ALA A 28 8.62 41.28 -4.36
CA ALA A 28 8.47 40.94 -2.96
C ALA A 28 8.42 39.41 -2.83
N LYS A 29 9.23 38.87 -1.91
CA LYS A 29 9.17 37.45 -1.50
C LYS A 29 7.74 37.10 -1.11
N ASP A 30 7.20 36.07 -1.74
CA ASP A 30 5.94 35.45 -1.32
C ASP A 30 5.98 35.09 0.17
N PRO A 31 5.03 35.61 0.98
CA PRO A 31 4.96 35.28 2.39
C PRO A 31 4.10 34.03 2.58
N ALA A 32 4.66 32.83 2.34
CA ALA A 32 4.15 31.57 2.92
C ALA A 32 5.09 30.36 2.70
N ALA A 33 6.42 30.52 2.79
CA ALA A 33 7.27 29.35 3.03
C ALA A 33 7.35 29.15 4.55
N GLY A 34 6.64 28.14 5.07
CA GLY A 34 6.79 27.73 6.47
C GLY A 34 8.26 27.53 6.83
N ALA A 35 8.61 27.73 8.10
CA ALA A 35 9.99 27.57 8.57
C ALA A 35 10.56 26.22 8.11
N PRO A 36 11.82 26.17 7.61
CA PRO A 36 12.39 24.94 7.08
C PRO A 36 12.44 23.87 8.17
N SER A 37 12.03 22.66 7.80
CA SER A 37 12.08 21.52 8.71
C SER A 37 13.52 21.07 8.91
N ARG A 38 13.89 20.79 10.16
CA ARG A 38 15.24 20.33 10.51
C ARG A 38 15.24 18.83 10.74
N ILE A 39 16.21 18.14 10.16
CA ILE A 39 16.42 16.71 10.33
C ILE A 39 17.86 16.49 10.77
N THR A 40 18.06 15.89 11.94
CA THR A 40 19.36 15.37 12.35
C THR A 40 19.53 13.95 11.81
N LEU A 41 20.56 13.73 10.99
CA LEU A 41 20.93 12.43 10.41
C LEU A 41 21.66 11.56 11.44
N VAL A 42 21.82 10.27 11.13
CA VAL A 42 22.58 9.32 11.98
C VAL A 42 24.05 9.73 12.19
N THR A 43 24.60 10.54 11.29
CA THR A 43 25.95 11.13 11.38
C THR A 43 26.03 12.34 12.31
N GLY A 44 24.89 12.81 12.81
CA GLY A 44 24.75 14.08 13.54
C GLY A 44 24.67 15.32 12.65
N ASP A 45 24.83 15.18 11.33
CA ASP A 45 24.65 16.31 10.40
C ASP A 45 23.18 16.74 10.41
N GLN A 46 22.95 18.04 10.40
CA GLN A 46 21.60 18.59 10.33
C GLN A 46 21.29 19.03 8.91
N VAL A 47 20.10 18.68 8.42
CA VAL A 47 19.60 19.10 7.11
C VAL A 47 18.36 19.96 7.31
N LEU A 48 18.39 21.16 6.76
CA LEU A 48 17.25 22.04 6.65
C LEU A 48 16.59 21.82 5.30
N VAL A 49 15.29 21.49 5.31
CA VAL A 49 14.51 21.22 4.10
C VAL A 49 13.29 22.14 4.11
N GLY A 50 13.13 22.96 3.08
CA GLY A 50 11.99 23.87 2.96
C GLY A 50 12.01 24.65 1.65
N GLY A 51 10.84 24.92 1.07
CA GLY A 51 10.71 25.73 -0.15
C GLY A 51 11.39 25.15 -1.40
N GLY A 52 11.66 23.84 -1.42
CA GLY A 52 12.42 23.17 -2.50
C GLY A 52 13.94 23.14 -2.27
N ASP A 53 14.44 23.85 -1.26
CA ASP A 53 15.86 23.89 -0.92
C ASP A 53 16.24 22.85 0.12
N VAL A 54 17.45 22.30 -0.04
CA VAL A 54 18.10 21.39 0.92
C VAL A 54 19.43 22.00 1.33
N ARG A 55 19.55 22.38 2.61
CA ARG A 55 20.77 22.98 3.17
C ARG A 55 21.33 22.10 4.27
N VAL A 56 22.63 21.79 4.18
CA VAL A 56 23.33 21.00 5.18
C VAL A 56 24.04 21.91 6.18
N LEU A 57 23.92 21.57 7.46
CA LEU A 57 24.68 22.10 8.58
C LEU A 57 25.54 20.95 9.12
N PRO A 58 26.82 20.87 8.73
CA PRO A 58 27.67 19.75 9.07
C PRO A 58 27.88 19.61 10.58
N ALA A 59 27.90 18.37 11.07
CA ALA A 59 28.36 18.06 12.42
C ALA A 59 29.85 18.34 12.57
N ARG A 60 30.30 18.56 13.81
CA ARG A 60 31.72 18.67 14.13
C ARG A 60 32.43 17.35 13.80
N ARG A 61 33.49 17.43 13.01
CA ARG A 61 34.37 16.32 12.63
C ARG A 61 35.82 16.79 12.69
N ASP A 62 36.76 15.85 12.79
CA ASP A 62 38.19 16.14 12.78
C ASP A 62 38.67 16.70 11.43
N ARG A 63 37.92 16.42 10.35
CA ARG A 63 38.17 16.93 9.01
C ARG A 63 36.87 17.29 8.28
N PRO A 64 36.89 18.25 7.34
CA PRO A 64 35.76 18.51 6.46
C PRO A 64 35.36 17.26 5.67
N VAL A 65 34.06 16.96 5.62
CA VAL A 65 33.49 15.85 4.86
C VAL A 65 32.58 16.40 3.77
N PRO A 66 32.76 16.01 2.49
CA PRO A 66 31.87 16.41 1.42
C PRO A 66 30.54 15.67 1.51
N PHE A 67 29.47 16.28 0.99
CA PHE A 67 28.13 15.70 0.96
C PHE A 67 27.71 15.43 -0.48
N ARG A 68 27.16 14.25 -0.74
CA ARG A 68 26.47 13.95 -2.00
C ARG A 68 24.99 14.24 -1.83
N GLN A 69 24.50 15.24 -2.56
CA GLN A 69 23.07 15.54 -2.65
C GLN A 69 22.54 15.08 -4.00
N TYR A 70 21.42 14.36 -3.99
CA TYR A 70 20.78 13.91 -5.23
C TYR A 70 19.29 13.63 -5.00
N THR A 71 18.52 13.67 -6.08
CA THR A 71 17.11 13.29 -6.07
C THR A 71 16.93 11.96 -6.77
N ARG A 72 16.14 11.06 -6.19
CA ARG A 72 15.81 9.75 -6.75
C ARG A 72 14.33 9.48 -6.50
N HIS A 73 13.56 9.19 -7.55
CA HIS A 73 12.11 8.94 -7.47
C HIS A 73 11.34 10.04 -6.69
N GLY A 74 11.72 11.30 -6.88
CA GLY A 74 11.10 12.44 -6.18
C GLY A 74 11.57 12.65 -4.74
N ASP A 75 12.42 11.78 -4.21
CA ASP A 75 13.02 11.90 -2.89
C ASP A 75 14.41 12.52 -2.92
N SER A 76 14.67 13.44 -2.00
CA SER A 76 15.98 14.07 -1.85
C SER A 76 16.82 13.31 -0.84
N TYR A 77 18.08 13.07 -1.19
CA TYR A 77 19.05 12.36 -0.38
C TYR A 77 20.24 13.25 -0.05
N VAL A 78 20.74 13.16 1.18
CA VAL A 78 21.97 13.85 1.63
C VAL A 78 22.89 12.82 2.27
N VAL A 79 23.88 12.35 1.52
CA VAL A 79 24.80 11.30 1.97
C VAL A 79 26.18 11.89 2.26
N PRO A 80 26.64 11.90 3.52
CA PRO A 80 27.99 12.30 3.88
C PRO A 80 29.06 11.37 3.27
N GLY A 81 30.21 11.90 2.87
CA GLY A 81 31.28 11.14 2.23
C GLY A 81 31.87 10.02 3.10
N ASP A 82 31.88 10.21 4.42
CA ASP A 82 32.26 9.21 5.42
C ASP A 82 31.20 8.12 5.62
N ALA A 83 29.95 8.35 5.18
CA ALA A 83 28.89 7.33 5.15
C ALA A 83 28.79 6.61 3.79
N ALA A 84 29.15 7.28 2.69
CA ALA A 84 28.97 6.78 1.32
C ALA A 84 29.67 5.42 1.08
N GLY A 85 30.83 5.20 1.70
CA GLY A 85 31.53 3.91 1.67
C GLY A 85 30.71 2.76 2.26
N LEU A 86 30.09 3.00 3.42
CA LEU A 86 29.30 2.01 4.15
C LEU A 86 27.96 1.72 3.45
N VAL A 87 27.35 2.74 2.83
CA VAL A 87 26.14 2.58 2.01
C VAL A 87 26.43 1.68 0.80
N ARG A 88 27.51 1.96 0.07
CA ARG A 88 27.90 1.16 -1.11
C ARG A 88 28.27 -0.28 -0.75
N ALA A 89 28.93 -0.48 0.40
CA ALA A 89 29.25 -1.80 0.91
C ALA A 89 28.04 -2.55 1.49
N GLY A 90 26.84 -1.97 1.45
CA GLY A 90 25.60 -2.57 1.95
C GLY A 90 25.52 -2.67 3.48
N ARG A 91 26.40 -1.99 4.21
CA ARG A 91 26.47 -2.02 5.69
C ARG A 91 25.60 -0.94 6.34
N LEU A 92 25.20 0.07 5.58
CA LEU A 92 24.30 1.12 6.00
C LEU A 92 23.19 1.29 4.96
N ASP A 93 21.94 1.36 5.41
CA ASP A 93 20.80 1.59 4.53
C ASP A 93 20.78 3.03 4.02
N GLU A 94 20.57 3.22 2.71
CA GLU A 94 20.48 4.54 2.09
C GLU A 94 19.28 5.34 2.60
N GLN A 95 18.24 4.67 3.11
CA GLN A 95 17.03 5.32 3.63
C GLN A 95 17.29 6.17 4.88
N LEU A 96 18.42 5.94 5.58
CA LEU A 96 18.88 6.80 6.67
C LEU A 96 19.29 8.22 6.20
N PHE A 97 19.42 8.41 4.88
CA PHE A 97 19.83 9.65 4.24
C PHE A 97 18.77 10.24 3.31
N ASN A 98 17.59 9.61 3.20
CA ASN A 98 16.45 10.12 2.45
C ASN A 98 15.72 11.21 3.25
N VAL A 99 16.11 12.47 3.07
CA VAL A 99 15.65 13.59 3.92
C VAL A 99 14.15 13.86 3.73
N THR A 100 13.62 13.75 2.52
CA THR A 100 12.17 13.88 2.27
C THR A 100 11.39 12.69 2.81
N GLY A 101 11.93 11.47 2.72
CA GLY A 101 11.36 10.26 3.31
C GLY A 101 11.30 10.29 4.83
N LEU A 102 12.35 10.77 5.49
CA LEU A 102 12.38 10.96 6.94
C LEU A 102 11.35 12.00 7.40
N LEU A 103 11.19 13.10 6.65
CA LEU A 103 10.16 14.12 6.92
C LEU A 103 8.75 13.56 6.80
N ARG A 104 8.48 12.76 5.76
CA ARG A 104 7.17 12.11 5.58
C ARG A 104 6.84 11.16 6.73
N GLN A 105 7.84 10.46 7.26
CA GLN A 105 7.66 9.58 8.43
C GLN A 105 7.64 10.34 9.77
N GLY A 106 7.78 11.67 9.77
CA GLY A 106 7.79 12.49 10.98
C GLY A 106 9.03 12.29 11.85
N TYR A 107 10.17 11.99 11.23
CA TYR A 107 11.49 11.88 11.87
C TYR A 107 12.31 13.18 11.83
N ASP A 108 11.69 14.33 11.64
CA ASP A 108 12.31 15.64 11.90
C ASP A 108 12.48 15.90 13.41
N ASP A 109 13.28 16.92 13.71
CA ASP A 109 13.72 17.26 15.06
C ASP A 109 12.59 17.84 15.93
N ALA A 110 11.52 18.35 15.32
CA ALA A 110 10.37 18.86 16.07
C ALA A 110 9.45 17.72 16.56
N ARG A 111 9.37 16.60 15.83
CA ARG A 111 8.44 15.51 16.12
C ARG A 111 9.08 14.28 16.77
N THR A 112 10.32 13.95 16.42
CA THR A 112 11.00 12.76 16.97
C THR A 112 12.38 13.14 17.50
N PRO A 113 12.66 12.97 18.81
CA PRO A 113 13.94 13.34 19.42
C PRO A 113 15.07 12.32 19.18
N GLN A 114 14.74 11.18 18.58
CA GLN A 114 15.64 10.04 18.36
C GLN A 114 15.85 9.77 16.87
N VAL A 115 16.97 9.14 16.53
CA VAL A 115 17.25 8.50 15.26
C VAL A 115 16.96 7.00 15.45
N PRO A 116 15.86 6.48 14.87
CA PRO A 116 15.44 5.10 15.11
C PRO A 116 16.14 4.16 14.13
N LEU A 117 16.88 3.20 14.67
CA LEU A 117 17.72 2.28 13.91
C LEU A 117 17.29 0.84 14.14
N LEU A 118 17.45 0.00 13.12
CA LEU A 118 17.30 -1.45 13.23
C LEU A 118 18.62 -2.10 12.83
N VAL A 119 19.13 -3.04 13.63
CA VAL A 119 20.45 -3.67 13.42
C VAL A 119 20.31 -5.18 13.41
N ARG A 120 20.98 -5.87 12.48
CA ARG A 120 21.03 -7.34 12.40
C ARG A 120 22.31 -7.84 13.08
N GLN A 121 22.13 -8.72 14.07
CA GLN A 121 23.10 -9.33 15.00
C GLN A 121 23.49 -8.55 16.28
N ALA A 122 23.60 -9.34 17.36
CA ALA A 122 24.05 -9.07 18.73
C ALA A 122 23.76 -7.64 19.25
N GLY A 123 22.48 -7.32 19.37
CA GLY A 123 21.97 -6.15 20.09
C GLY A 123 22.72 -5.77 21.37
N PRO A 124 23.13 -6.72 22.24
CA PRO A 124 23.88 -6.40 23.46
C PRO A 124 25.26 -5.79 23.18
N ALA A 125 25.96 -6.25 22.14
CA ALA A 125 27.32 -5.80 21.83
C ALA A 125 27.34 -4.41 21.17
N VAL A 126 26.37 -4.11 20.31
CA VAL A 126 26.25 -2.77 19.70
C VAL A 126 25.74 -1.78 20.74
N ALA A 127 24.73 -2.14 21.53
CA ALA A 127 24.21 -1.29 22.61
C ALA A 127 25.27 -0.97 23.68
N ALA A 128 25.98 -2.00 24.19
CA ALA A 128 27.02 -1.81 25.19
C ALA A 128 28.20 -0.96 24.69
N ARG A 129 28.55 -1.04 23.39
CA ARG A 129 29.65 -0.27 22.78
C ARG A 129 29.26 1.15 22.39
N THR A 130 27.99 1.38 22.08
CA THR A 130 27.49 2.69 21.63
C THR A 130 26.84 3.49 22.76
N GLY A 131 26.48 2.85 23.87
CA GLY A 131 25.83 3.47 25.04
C GLY A 131 24.34 3.79 24.81
N VAL A 132 23.73 3.22 23.77
CA VAL A 132 22.37 3.56 23.33
C VAL A 132 21.35 2.60 23.91
N ALA A 133 20.18 3.12 24.26
CA ALA A 133 19.05 2.30 24.66
C ALA A 133 18.68 1.32 23.53
N ALA A 134 18.70 0.03 23.84
CA ALA A 134 18.43 -1.04 22.90
C ALA A 134 17.27 -1.89 23.35
N ARG A 135 16.40 -2.22 22.40
CA ARG A 135 15.26 -3.11 22.63
C ARG A 135 15.34 -4.31 21.69
N PRO A 136 15.22 -5.55 22.21
CA PRO A 136 15.22 -6.75 21.39
C PRO A 136 14.11 -6.68 20.33
N ALA A 137 14.44 -7.11 19.10
CA ALA A 137 13.47 -7.41 18.05
C ALA A 137 13.58 -8.90 17.69
N ALA A 138 12.51 -9.47 17.11
CA ALA A 138 12.51 -10.87 16.69
C ALA A 138 13.57 -11.12 15.58
N LEU A 139 13.88 -12.40 15.34
CA LEU A 139 14.71 -12.85 14.20
C LEU A 139 16.15 -12.30 14.18
N GLY A 140 16.73 -12.07 15.35
CA GLY A 140 18.12 -11.61 15.47
C GLY A 140 18.33 -10.12 15.16
N TYR A 141 17.26 -9.32 15.20
CA TYR A 141 17.32 -7.87 15.08
C TYR A 141 17.30 -7.16 16.44
N THR A 142 17.76 -5.92 16.48
CA THR A 142 17.67 -5.05 17.66
C THR A 142 17.38 -3.64 17.21
N ALA A 143 16.40 -3.01 17.85
CA ALA A 143 16.11 -1.62 17.61
C ALA A 143 16.91 -0.74 18.58
N LEU A 144 17.50 0.34 18.06
CA LEU A 144 18.25 1.33 18.83
C LEU A 144 17.56 2.68 18.65
N ASP A 145 17.34 3.37 19.76
CA ASP A 145 16.70 4.69 19.77
C ASP A 145 17.74 5.75 20.19
N GLU A 146 18.60 6.14 19.24
CA GLU A 146 19.72 7.07 19.49
C GLU A 146 19.22 8.51 19.63
N PRO A 147 19.47 9.23 20.74
CA PRO A 147 19.11 10.64 20.83
C PRO A 147 19.81 11.47 19.75
N LYS A 148 19.06 12.33 19.05
CA LYS A 148 19.62 13.20 18.00
C LYS A 148 20.72 14.14 18.51
N SER A 149 20.64 14.54 19.79
CA SER A 149 21.69 15.31 20.46
C SER A 149 23.02 14.55 20.59
N GLY A 150 22.99 13.21 20.57
CA GLY A 150 24.16 12.33 20.66
C GLY A 150 24.66 11.78 19.32
N ALA A 151 23.90 11.99 18.23
CA ALA A 151 24.11 11.30 16.95
C ALA A 151 25.53 11.43 16.38
N ALA A 152 26.19 12.58 16.50
CA ALA A 152 27.58 12.75 16.05
C ALA A 152 28.57 11.88 16.85
N ALA A 153 28.39 11.82 18.18
CA ALA A 153 29.23 11.00 19.04
C ALA A 153 28.96 9.50 18.81
N PHE A 154 27.69 9.14 18.58
CA PHE A 154 27.29 7.80 18.18
C PHE A 154 27.92 7.40 16.84
N TRP A 155 27.87 8.26 15.82
CA TRP A 155 28.48 8.01 14.51
C TRP A 155 29.98 7.74 14.61
N ASN A 156 30.70 8.52 15.41
CA ASN A 156 32.12 8.31 15.65
C ASN A 156 32.37 6.94 16.30
N ARG A 157 31.62 6.57 17.34
CA ARG A 157 31.74 5.23 17.96
C ARG A 157 31.40 4.10 16.98
N LEU A 158 30.41 4.31 16.12
CA LEU A 158 29.96 3.34 15.14
C LEU A 158 30.99 3.10 14.03
N THR A 159 31.83 4.09 13.70
CA THR A 159 32.73 4.07 12.54
C THR A 159 34.23 4.00 12.88
N THR A 160 34.63 4.16 14.15
CA THR A 160 36.06 4.18 14.55
C THR A 160 36.54 2.91 15.26
N ALA A 161 35.64 2.03 15.73
CA ALA A 161 36.02 0.83 16.48
C ALA A 161 36.22 -0.42 15.59
N PRO A 162 37.21 -1.29 15.87
CA PRO A 162 37.52 -2.47 15.04
C PRO A 162 36.49 -3.60 15.12
N ALA A 163 35.29 -3.40 15.70
CA ALA A 163 34.25 -4.45 15.84
C ALA A 163 32.81 -3.94 15.65
N THR A 164 32.61 -2.77 15.02
CA THR A 164 31.30 -2.16 14.72
C THR A 164 31.03 -2.20 13.20
N LEU A 165 30.57 -1.10 12.59
CA LEU A 165 30.43 -0.95 11.12
C LEU A 165 31.75 -0.70 10.40
N ALA A 166 32.90 -0.63 11.08
CA ALA A 166 34.19 -0.51 10.40
C ALA A 166 34.74 -1.89 9.99
N ALA A 167 34.60 -2.92 10.83
CA ALA A 167 35.23 -4.24 10.60
C ALA A 167 34.34 -5.49 10.85
N GLY A 168 33.08 -5.36 11.28
CA GLY A 168 32.16 -6.51 11.52
C GLY A 168 31.05 -6.71 10.47
N PRO A 169 30.33 -7.85 10.47
CA PRO A 169 29.27 -8.17 9.49
C PRO A 169 27.93 -7.44 9.73
N ALA A 170 27.88 -6.50 10.67
CA ALA A 170 26.67 -5.79 11.04
C ALA A 170 26.17 -4.87 9.91
N LYS A 171 24.85 -4.81 9.76
CA LYS A 171 24.15 -3.85 8.91
C LYS A 171 23.19 -3.01 9.74
N VAL A 172 23.11 -1.72 9.46
CA VAL A 172 22.21 -0.77 10.12
C VAL A 172 21.19 -0.25 9.12
N TRP A 173 19.91 -0.36 9.47
CA TRP A 173 18.76 0.11 8.71
C TRP A 173 18.05 1.24 9.44
N LEU A 174 17.23 1.98 8.69
CA LEU A 174 16.18 2.81 9.27
C LEU A 174 15.11 1.90 9.88
N ASN A 175 14.76 2.10 11.15
CA ASN A 175 13.60 1.44 11.76
C ASN A 175 12.33 2.21 11.37
N ALA A 176 11.92 2.05 10.10
CA ALA A 176 10.87 2.85 9.47
C ALA A 176 9.50 2.70 10.17
N LYS A 177 8.70 3.78 10.18
CA LYS A 177 7.31 3.69 10.63
C LYS A 177 6.50 2.94 9.57
N VAL A 178 5.82 1.89 10.00
CA VAL A 178 4.72 1.30 9.24
C VAL A 178 3.42 1.98 9.66
N HIS A 179 2.57 2.29 8.70
CA HIS A 179 1.25 2.84 8.96
C HIS A 179 0.21 1.85 8.47
N ALA A 180 -0.87 1.68 9.23
CA ALA A 180 -2.07 1.07 8.70
C ALA A 180 -2.64 2.00 7.63
N SER A 181 -2.36 1.69 6.36
CA SER A 181 -3.07 2.31 5.25
C SER A 181 -4.40 1.59 5.16
N LEU A 182 -5.52 2.28 5.35
CA LEU A 182 -6.83 1.65 5.50
C LEU A 182 -7.79 1.95 4.31
N ASP A 183 -7.48 2.86 3.39
CA ASP A 183 -8.46 3.40 2.41
C ASP A 183 -8.06 3.41 0.92
N GLN A 184 -6.87 2.94 0.55
CA GLN A 184 -6.32 3.20 -0.80
C GLN A 184 -6.65 2.17 -1.89
N SER A 185 -7.28 1.03 -1.55
CA SER A 185 -7.49 -0.06 -2.52
C SER A 185 -8.54 0.26 -3.59
N VAL A 186 -9.64 0.90 -3.20
CA VAL A 186 -10.74 1.22 -4.12
C VAL A 186 -10.37 2.32 -5.12
N PRO A 187 -9.65 3.40 -4.73
CA PRO A 187 -9.08 4.34 -5.68
C PRO A 187 -8.03 3.72 -6.62
N GLN A 188 -7.19 2.80 -6.13
CA GLN A 188 -6.13 2.17 -6.92
C GLN A 188 -6.66 1.41 -8.15
N ILE A 189 -7.84 0.80 -8.03
CA ILE A 189 -8.48 0.07 -9.14
C ILE A 189 -9.39 0.94 -10.03
N GLY A 190 -9.42 2.26 -9.80
CA GLY A 190 -10.19 3.20 -10.62
C GLY A 190 -11.71 3.20 -10.39
N ALA A 191 -12.21 2.60 -9.31
CA ALA A 191 -13.64 2.57 -9.00
C ALA A 191 -14.29 3.97 -8.90
N PRO A 192 -13.63 5.02 -8.35
CA PRO A 192 -14.21 6.36 -8.35
C PRO A 192 -14.52 6.91 -9.74
N THR A 193 -13.70 6.60 -10.75
CA THR A 193 -13.95 6.99 -12.14
C THR A 193 -15.19 6.28 -12.69
N ALA A 194 -15.37 4.99 -12.38
CA ALA A 194 -16.58 4.25 -12.75
C ALA A 194 -17.83 4.83 -12.08
N TRP A 195 -17.77 5.17 -10.79
CA TRP A 195 -18.88 5.78 -10.07
C TRP A 195 -19.26 7.15 -10.63
N GLN A 196 -18.27 7.97 -11.02
CA GLN A 196 -18.51 9.26 -11.69
C GLN A 196 -19.21 9.07 -13.04
N ALA A 197 -18.96 7.95 -13.73
CA ALA A 197 -19.68 7.56 -14.93
C ALA A 197 -21.07 6.92 -14.64
N GLY A 198 -21.50 6.86 -13.39
CA GLY A 198 -22.77 6.28 -12.96
C GLY A 198 -22.77 4.75 -12.87
N LEU A 199 -21.61 4.11 -13.02
CA LEU A 199 -21.46 2.65 -12.94
C LEU A 199 -21.24 2.24 -11.50
N THR A 200 -22.27 1.63 -10.92
CA THR A 200 -22.35 1.49 -9.47
C THR A 200 -22.75 0.08 -9.04
N GLY A 201 -22.99 -0.81 -10.01
CA GLY A 201 -23.47 -2.18 -9.80
C GLY A 201 -24.99 -2.32 -9.73
N ARG A 202 -25.74 -1.21 -9.86
CA ARG A 202 -27.21 -1.22 -9.79
C ARG A 202 -27.81 -2.20 -10.79
N GLY A 203 -28.71 -3.05 -10.31
CA GLY A 203 -29.39 -4.07 -11.12
C GLY A 203 -28.55 -5.32 -11.42
N VAL A 204 -27.34 -5.41 -10.85
CA VAL A 204 -26.49 -6.60 -10.94
C VAL A 204 -26.54 -7.36 -9.62
N THR A 205 -26.85 -8.66 -9.71
CA THR A 205 -26.70 -9.59 -8.59
C THR A 205 -25.30 -10.18 -8.59
N VAL A 206 -24.59 -10.06 -7.47
CA VAL A 206 -23.30 -10.68 -7.21
C VAL A 206 -23.47 -11.72 -6.10
N ALA A 207 -23.15 -12.98 -6.38
CA ALA A 207 -23.14 -14.02 -5.37
C ALA A 207 -21.80 -14.04 -4.64
N VAL A 208 -21.85 -14.11 -3.31
CA VAL A 208 -20.69 -14.32 -2.44
C VAL A 208 -20.87 -15.68 -1.79
N LEU A 209 -20.02 -16.65 -2.19
CA LEU A 209 -20.01 -17.98 -1.61
C LEU A 209 -18.85 -18.08 -0.63
N ASP A 210 -19.15 -17.99 0.67
CA ASP A 210 -18.14 -17.74 1.72
C ASP A 210 -18.61 -18.22 3.11
N THR A 211 -18.12 -17.63 4.20
CA THR A 211 -18.49 -17.93 5.61
C THR A 211 -19.85 -17.36 6.03
N GLY A 212 -20.60 -16.75 5.11
CA GLY A 212 -21.88 -16.10 5.40
C GLY A 212 -21.79 -14.58 5.36
N ILE A 213 -22.77 -13.91 5.98
CA ILE A 213 -22.81 -12.45 6.09
C ILE A 213 -23.41 -12.00 7.42
N SER A 214 -22.86 -10.94 8.02
CA SER A 214 -23.54 -10.21 9.09
C SER A 214 -24.49 -9.18 8.48
N ALA A 215 -25.69 -9.63 8.09
CA ALA A 215 -26.66 -8.83 7.34
C ALA A 215 -27.11 -7.55 8.07
N ALA A 216 -27.02 -7.53 9.41
CA ALA A 216 -27.36 -6.37 10.23
C ALA A 216 -26.30 -5.25 10.17
N HIS A 217 -25.14 -5.47 9.56
CA HIS A 217 -24.11 -4.45 9.45
C HIS A 217 -24.61 -3.27 8.59
N PRO A 218 -24.42 -2.00 9.01
CA PRO A 218 -24.98 -0.82 8.31
C PRO A 218 -24.62 -0.73 6.83
N ASP A 219 -23.45 -1.25 6.45
CA ASP A 219 -23.00 -1.23 5.06
C ASP A 219 -23.85 -2.09 4.11
N PHE A 220 -24.64 -3.03 4.63
CA PHE A 220 -25.47 -3.94 3.84
C PHE A 220 -26.97 -3.64 3.88
N ALA A 221 -27.38 -2.53 4.51
CA ALA A 221 -28.78 -2.15 4.59
C ALA A 221 -29.43 -2.12 3.19
N GLY A 222 -30.45 -2.96 2.98
CA GLY A 222 -31.17 -3.07 1.70
C GLY A 222 -30.40 -3.74 0.56
N ARG A 223 -29.30 -4.44 0.84
CA ARG A 223 -28.39 -5.00 -0.19
C ARG A 223 -28.41 -6.51 -0.28
N VAL A 224 -28.69 -7.17 0.83
CA VAL A 224 -28.75 -8.63 0.91
C VAL A 224 -30.06 -9.10 0.30
N GLY A 225 -29.96 -9.83 -0.82
CA GLY A 225 -31.05 -10.48 -1.51
C GLY A 225 -31.20 -11.94 -1.05
N PRO A 226 -31.25 -12.92 -1.97
CA PRO A 226 -31.33 -14.33 -1.60
C PRO A 226 -30.13 -14.76 -0.75
N ALA A 227 -30.38 -15.56 0.28
CA ALA A 227 -29.32 -16.14 1.09
C ALA A 227 -29.65 -17.59 1.48
N ARG A 228 -28.66 -18.48 1.45
CA ARG A 228 -28.81 -19.90 1.81
C ARG A 228 -27.54 -20.47 2.45
N ASP A 229 -27.70 -21.33 3.45
CA ASP A 229 -26.61 -22.15 4.02
C ASP A 229 -26.51 -23.49 3.31
N PHE A 230 -25.29 -23.87 2.92
CA PHE A 230 -24.94 -25.16 2.32
C PHE A 230 -24.03 -26.00 3.22
N THR A 231 -23.58 -25.44 4.35
CA THR A 231 -22.73 -26.16 5.31
C THR A 231 -23.54 -27.09 6.21
N GLY A 232 -24.85 -26.86 6.32
CA GLY A 232 -25.73 -27.60 7.23
C GLY A 232 -25.47 -27.30 8.71
N LYS A 233 -24.68 -26.26 9.00
CA LYS A 233 -24.26 -25.87 10.35
C LYS A 233 -25.02 -24.66 10.91
N GLY A 234 -25.98 -24.10 10.16
CA GLY A 234 -26.85 -23.06 10.71
C GLY A 234 -27.56 -22.21 9.65
N GLY A 235 -27.83 -20.96 10.00
CA GLY A 235 -28.25 -19.94 9.03
C GLY A 235 -27.05 -19.35 8.29
N VAL A 236 -27.28 -18.24 7.59
CA VAL A 236 -26.25 -17.54 6.81
C VAL A 236 -25.44 -16.52 7.62
N GLU A 237 -25.61 -16.47 8.94
CA GLU A 237 -24.86 -15.55 9.79
C GLU A 237 -23.37 -15.88 9.75
N ASP A 238 -22.54 -14.85 9.76
CA ASP A 238 -21.10 -14.97 9.62
C ASP A 238 -20.40 -15.08 10.98
N GLY A 239 -20.15 -16.32 11.42
CA GLY A 239 -19.39 -16.58 12.65
C GLY A 239 -17.87 -16.39 12.51
N HIS A 240 -17.34 -16.29 11.29
CA HIS A 240 -15.90 -16.13 11.05
C HIS A 240 -15.50 -14.67 10.79
N GLY A 241 -16.30 -13.95 9.99
CA GLY A 241 -16.06 -12.57 9.56
C GLY A 241 -15.44 -12.42 8.17
N HIS A 242 -15.06 -13.51 7.50
CA HIS A 242 -14.42 -13.46 6.18
C HIS A 242 -15.43 -13.09 5.08
N GLY A 243 -16.58 -13.76 5.03
CA GLY A 243 -17.64 -13.46 4.08
C GLY A 243 -18.19 -12.05 4.18
N THR A 244 -18.34 -11.52 5.40
CA THR A 244 -18.71 -10.11 5.63
C THR A 244 -17.65 -9.14 5.09
N HIS A 245 -16.37 -9.43 5.30
CA HIS A 245 -15.27 -8.61 4.77
C HIS A 245 -15.28 -8.60 3.23
N VAL A 246 -15.37 -9.78 2.61
CA VAL A 246 -15.46 -9.95 1.16
C VAL A 246 -16.69 -9.24 0.58
N ALA A 247 -17.88 -9.48 1.14
CA ALA A 247 -19.12 -8.88 0.70
C ALA A 247 -19.11 -7.35 0.74
N SER A 248 -18.48 -6.75 1.76
CA SER A 248 -18.36 -5.29 1.85
C SER A 248 -17.33 -4.70 0.91
N THR A 249 -16.25 -5.43 0.60
CA THR A 249 -15.31 -5.03 -0.46
C THR A 249 -16.02 -4.94 -1.81
N ILE A 250 -16.97 -5.84 -2.07
CA ILE A 250 -17.80 -5.83 -3.28
C ILE A 250 -18.86 -4.73 -3.24
N ALA A 251 -19.78 -4.77 -2.27
CA ALA A 251 -21.01 -3.96 -2.30
C ALA A 251 -21.31 -3.21 -1.00
N GLY A 252 -20.33 -3.06 -0.11
CA GLY A 252 -20.50 -2.26 1.11
C GLY A 252 -20.82 -0.81 0.76
N SER A 253 -21.89 -0.25 1.30
CA SER A 253 -22.25 1.16 1.05
C SER A 253 -21.23 2.15 1.65
N GLY A 254 -20.46 1.69 2.63
CA GLY A 254 -19.55 2.50 3.45
C GLY A 254 -20.27 3.35 4.50
N ALA A 255 -21.56 3.12 4.76
CA ALA A 255 -22.35 3.89 5.72
C ALA A 255 -21.71 3.98 7.11
N ALA A 256 -21.15 2.88 7.63
CA ALA A 256 -20.49 2.84 8.93
C ALA A 256 -19.20 3.66 9.00
N SER A 257 -18.66 4.09 7.85
CA SER A 257 -17.40 4.84 7.73
C SER A 257 -17.56 6.21 7.08
N GLY A 258 -18.80 6.72 6.95
CA GLY A 258 -19.05 7.98 6.25
C GLY A 258 -18.69 7.93 4.76
N GLY A 259 -18.74 6.73 4.15
CA GLY A 259 -18.40 6.48 2.75
C GLY A 259 -16.92 6.16 2.48
N LYS A 260 -16.06 6.15 3.51
CA LYS A 260 -14.62 5.94 3.36
C LYS A 260 -14.25 4.54 2.86
N TYR A 261 -14.92 3.50 3.37
CA TYR A 261 -14.68 2.10 3.02
C TYR A 261 -15.85 1.55 2.18
N ARG A 262 -16.23 2.32 1.16
CA ARG A 262 -17.26 1.91 0.20
C ARG A 262 -16.70 0.84 -0.74
N GLY A 263 -17.44 -0.24 -0.93
CA GLY A 263 -17.11 -1.30 -1.89
C GLY A 263 -17.20 -0.85 -3.35
N VAL A 264 -16.70 -1.67 -4.26
CA VAL A 264 -16.52 -1.33 -5.69
C VAL A 264 -17.87 -1.14 -6.42
N ALA A 265 -18.84 -2.00 -6.14
CA ALA A 265 -20.17 -2.00 -6.72
C ALA A 265 -21.21 -1.74 -5.62
N PRO A 266 -21.20 -0.52 -5.03
CA PRO A 266 -21.96 -0.24 -3.82
C PRO A 266 -23.47 -0.26 -4.04
N ASP A 267 -23.96 -0.32 -5.30
CA ASP A 267 -25.38 -0.48 -5.65
C ASP A 267 -25.81 -1.90 -6.05
N ALA A 268 -24.89 -2.88 -6.04
CA ALA A 268 -25.22 -4.27 -6.38
C ALA A 268 -26.13 -4.93 -5.32
N THR A 269 -26.85 -5.96 -5.76
CA THR A 269 -27.56 -6.89 -4.88
C THR A 269 -26.64 -8.06 -4.55
N LEU A 270 -26.50 -8.38 -3.26
CA LEU A 270 -25.71 -9.51 -2.80
C LEU A 270 -26.60 -10.75 -2.67
N ALA A 271 -26.23 -11.84 -3.36
CA ALA A 271 -26.74 -13.17 -3.05
C ALA A 271 -25.72 -13.89 -2.15
N VAL A 272 -26.13 -14.42 -1.00
CA VAL A 272 -25.17 -14.95 0.00
C VAL A 272 -25.32 -16.45 0.15
N GLY A 273 -24.32 -17.20 -0.30
CA GLY A 273 -24.24 -18.63 -0.06
C GLY A 273 -23.21 -18.93 1.03
N LYS A 274 -23.63 -19.44 2.18
CA LYS A 274 -22.67 -19.92 3.18
C LYS A 274 -22.19 -21.31 2.76
N VAL A 275 -20.95 -21.40 2.29
CA VAL A 275 -20.28 -22.65 1.87
C VAL A 275 -19.06 -22.98 2.73
N LEU A 276 -18.64 -22.02 3.57
CA LEU A 276 -17.62 -22.18 4.60
C LEU A 276 -18.25 -22.05 5.99
N ASP A 277 -17.80 -22.88 6.92
CA ASP A 277 -18.23 -22.84 8.31
C ASP A 277 -17.57 -21.69 9.10
N ASP A 278 -17.91 -21.58 10.38
CA ASP A 278 -17.43 -20.48 11.24
C ASP A 278 -15.93 -20.60 11.59
N SER A 279 -15.29 -21.71 11.21
CA SER A 279 -13.83 -21.87 11.26
C SER A 279 -13.17 -21.58 9.90
N GLY A 280 -13.92 -21.11 8.90
CA GLY A 280 -13.41 -20.78 7.57
C GLY A 280 -13.20 -21.99 6.66
N HIS A 281 -13.72 -23.17 7.02
CA HIS A 281 -13.52 -24.40 6.26
C HIS A 281 -14.79 -24.80 5.51
N GLY A 282 -14.64 -25.33 4.31
CA GLY A 282 -15.76 -25.85 3.52
C GLY A 282 -15.37 -27.10 2.76
N THR A 283 -16.37 -27.71 2.14
CA THR A 283 -16.23 -28.94 1.37
C THR A 283 -16.68 -28.71 -0.07
N PHE A 284 -16.15 -29.51 -1.00
CA PHE A 284 -16.48 -29.34 -2.43
C PHE A 284 -17.97 -29.52 -2.70
N ASP A 285 -18.68 -30.41 -2.01
CA ASP A 285 -20.13 -30.57 -2.17
C ASP A 285 -20.90 -29.30 -1.79
N ALA A 286 -20.53 -28.63 -0.68
CA ALA A 286 -21.14 -27.37 -0.27
C ALA A 286 -20.85 -26.24 -1.29
N VAL A 287 -19.61 -26.17 -1.79
CA VAL A 287 -19.21 -25.18 -2.82
C VAL A 287 -19.94 -25.44 -4.13
N LEU A 288 -20.01 -26.69 -4.61
CA LEU A 288 -20.74 -27.08 -5.82
C LEU A 288 -22.23 -26.74 -5.72
N ALA A 289 -22.87 -27.09 -4.59
CA ALA A 289 -24.28 -26.77 -4.35
C ALA A 289 -24.52 -25.25 -4.31
N GLY A 290 -23.61 -24.50 -3.69
CA GLY A 290 -23.64 -23.03 -3.67
C GLY A 290 -23.49 -22.42 -5.06
N MET A 291 -22.55 -22.91 -5.88
CA MET A 291 -22.35 -22.44 -7.25
C MET A 291 -23.57 -22.70 -8.13
N GLN A 292 -24.14 -23.90 -8.05
CA GLN A 292 -25.36 -24.25 -8.76
C GLN A 292 -26.51 -23.31 -8.36
N TRP A 293 -26.76 -23.16 -7.05
CA TRP A 293 -27.79 -22.26 -6.54
C TRP A 293 -27.59 -20.81 -7.00
N ALA A 294 -26.35 -20.32 -6.98
CA ALA A 294 -26.02 -18.95 -7.37
C ALA A 294 -26.43 -18.65 -8.82
N VAL A 295 -26.24 -19.60 -9.73
CA VAL A 295 -26.56 -19.40 -11.15
C VAL A 295 -28.02 -19.73 -11.49
N THR A 296 -28.64 -20.73 -10.84
CA THR A 296 -30.01 -21.14 -11.20
C THR A 296 -31.13 -20.51 -10.40
N GLU A 297 -30.91 -20.21 -9.11
CA GLU A 297 -31.95 -19.67 -8.24
C GLU A 297 -31.68 -18.18 -7.94
N ALA A 298 -30.44 -17.82 -7.65
CA ALA A 298 -30.09 -16.41 -7.39
C ALA A 298 -29.84 -15.61 -8.68
N HIS A 299 -29.70 -16.28 -9.83
CA HIS A 299 -29.44 -15.68 -11.14
C HIS A 299 -28.29 -14.66 -11.12
N ALA A 300 -27.22 -15.00 -10.39
CA ALA A 300 -26.06 -14.13 -10.22
C ALA A 300 -25.30 -13.96 -11.55
N ARG A 301 -25.00 -12.70 -11.89
CA ARG A 301 -24.17 -12.37 -13.06
C ARG A 301 -22.69 -12.56 -12.77
N VAL A 302 -22.31 -12.41 -11.51
CA VAL A 302 -20.95 -12.59 -11.01
C VAL A 302 -21.02 -13.47 -9.75
N VAL A 303 -20.13 -14.44 -9.64
CA VAL A 303 -19.95 -15.28 -8.45
C VAL A 303 -18.54 -15.06 -7.93
N ASN A 304 -18.41 -14.64 -6.67
CA ASN A 304 -17.14 -14.47 -5.99
C ASN A 304 -16.82 -15.71 -5.14
N LEU A 305 -15.63 -16.28 -5.35
CA LEU A 305 -15.06 -17.38 -4.60
C LEU A 305 -13.72 -16.93 -4.00
N SER A 306 -13.78 -16.33 -2.82
CA SER A 306 -12.58 -15.97 -2.03
C SER A 306 -12.13 -17.15 -1.19
N LEU A 307 -12.02 -18.31 -1.81
CA LEU A 307 -11.69 -19.58 -1.19
C LEU A 307 -10.78 -20.36 -2.12
N GLY A 308 -10.03 -21.28 -1.53
CA GLY A 308 -9.09 -22.12 -2.26
C GLY A 308 -8.83 -23.40 -1.48
N GLY A 309 -8.46 -24.44 -2.22
CA GLY A 309 -7.99 -25.69 -1.64
C GLY A 309 -6.47 -25.77 -1.70
N GLY A 310 -5.97 -26.42 -2.74
CA GLY A 310 -4.55 -26.52 -3.03
C GLY A 310 -4.27 -26.34 -4.52
N PRO A 311 -3.00 -26.29 -4.92
CA PRO A 311 -2.59 -26.19 -6.33
C PRO A 311 -3.30 -27.24 -7.19
N SER A 312 -3.82 -26.83 -8.35
CA SER A 312 -4.62 -27.70 -9.22
C SER A 312 -4.28 -27.48 -10.69
N ASP A 313 -4.41 -28.52 -11.50
CA ASP A 313 -4.33 -28.47 -12.96
C ASP A 313 -5.66 -28.06 -13.63
N GLY A 314 -6.70 -27.76 -12.82
CA GLY A 314 -8.00 -27.33 -13.30
C GLY A 314 -8.97 -28.46 -13.64
N THR A 315 -8.58 -29.73 -13.40
CA THR A 315 -9.44 -30.91 -13.62
C THR A 315 -10.21 -31.36 -12.38
N ASP A 316 -10.07 -30.65 -11.27
CA ASP A 316 -10.81 -30.95 -10.05
C ASP A 316 -12.31 -30.59 -10.17
N PRO A 317 -13.21 -31.23 -9.40
CA PRO A 317 -14.65 -31.09 -9.60
C PRO A 317 -15.19 -29.67 -9.50
N VAL A 318 -14.62 -28.82 -8.62
CA VAL A 318 -15.08 -27.43 -8.49
C VAL A 318 -14.55 -26.56 -9.64
N SER A 319 -13.35 -26.84 -10.17
CA SER A 319 -12.86 -26.19 -11.40
C SER A 319 -13.68 -26.56 -12.64
N GLU A 320 -14.01 -27.84 -12.83
CA GLU A 320 -14.87 -28.30 -13.93
C GLU A 320 -16.28 -27.69 -13.85
N ALA A 321 -16.81 -27.53 -12.65
CA ALA A 321 -18.08 -26.85 -12.42
C ALA A 321 -18.00 -25.36 -12.78
N VAL A 322 -16.92 -24.65 -12.43
CA VAL A 322 -16.72 -23.25 -12.85
C VAL A 322 -16.76 -23.14 -14.37
N ASN A 323 -16.04 -24.00 -15.09
CA ASN A 323 -16.07 -24.03 -16.55
C ASN A 323 -17.50 -24.25 -17.08
N SER A 324 -18.14 -25.31 -16.62
CA SER A 324 -19.46 -25.73 -17.11
C SER A 324 -20.54 -24.67 -16.84
N LEU A 325 -20.60 -24.14 -15.61
CA LEU A 325 -21.61 -23.15 -15.23
C LEU A 325 -21.35 -21.79 -15.89
N SER A 326 -20.09 -21.39 -16.08
CA SER A 326 -19.76 -20.18 -16.84
C SER A 326 -20.28 -20.26 -18.28
N HIS A 327 -20.01 -21.39 -18.96
CA HIS A 327 -20.47 -21.61 -20.33
C HIS A 327 -21.99 -21.70 -20.45
N GLN A 328 -22.66 -22.38 -19.52
CA GLN A 328 -24.09 -22.61 -19.58
C GLN A 328 -24.92 -21.37 -19.25
N TYR A 329 -24.51 -20.58 -18.26
CA TYR A 329 -25.32 -19.47 -17.74
C TYR A 329 -24.75 -18.09 -18.09
N GLY A 330 -23.55 -18.01 -18.68
CA GLY A 330 -22.87 -16.74 -18.96
C GLY A 330 -22.50 -15.98 -17.69
N THR A 331 -22.33 -16.69 -16.57
CA THR A 331 -21.93 -16.14 -15.28
C THR A 331 -20.41 -16.01 -15.25
N LEU A 332 -19.91 -14.87 -14.73
CA LEU A 332 -18.50 -14.67 -14.47
C LEU A 332 -18.14 -15.20 -13.07
N PHE A 333 -17.26 -16.19 -12.99
CA PHE A 333 -16.68 -16.62 -11.71
C PHE A 333 -15.37 -15.89 -11.47
N VAL A 334 -15.29 -15.16 -10.36
CA VAL A 334 -14.09 -14.44 -9.90
C VAL A 334 -13.55 -15.19 -8.70
N VAL A 335 -12.31 -15.66 -8.80
CA VAL A 335 -11.75 -16.63 -7.86
C VAL A 335 -10.39 -16.16 -7.36
N ALA A 336 -10.14 -16.25 -6.05
CA ALA A 336 -8.83 -15.94 -5.50
C ALA A 336 -7.76 -16.94 -5.98
N ALA A 337 -6.59 -16.46 -6.39
CA ALA A 337 -5.53 -17.33 -6.90
C ALA A 337 -4.96 -18.32 -5.86
N GLY A 338 -5.12 -18.00 -4.57
CA GLY A 338 -4.53 -18.73 -3.45
C GLY A 338 -3.45 -17.93 -2.71
N ASN A 339 -3.07 -18.44 -1.53
CA ASN A 339 -2.20 -17.75 -0.57
C ASN A 339 -0.92 -18.54 -0.22
N SER A 340 -0.46 -19.43 -1.11
CA SER A 340 0.71 -20.28 -0.87
C SER A 340 2.06 -19.62 -1.20
N GLY A 341 2.07 -18.55 -2.01
CA GLY A 341 3.24 -17.72 -2.30
C GLY A 341 4.33 -18.38 -3.16
N GLN A 342 4.09 -19.57 -3.70
CA GLN A 342 5.02 -20.32 -4.54
C GLN A 342 4.73 -20.11 -6.03
N ASP A 343 5.68 -20.50 -6.86
CA ASP A 343 5.43 -20.68 -8.30
C ASP A 343 4.63 -21.97 -8.51
N GLU A 344 3.86 -22.05 -9.60
CA GLU A 344 2.99 -23.20 -9.90
C GLU A 344 2.03 -23.56 -8.76
N SER A 345 1.41 -22.55 -8.18
CA SER A 345 0.66 -22.69 -6.93
C SER A 345 -0.76 -22.14 -6.99
N VAL A 346 -1.26 -21.83 -8.19
CA VAL A 346 -2.66 -21.42 -8.42
C VAL A 346 -3.58 -22.54 -7.95
N GLU A 347 -4.48 -22.20 -7.03
CA GLU A 347 -5.31 -23.18 -6.34
C GLU A 347 -6.60 -23.50 -7.10
N SER A 348 -7.21 -24.65 -6.79
CA SER A 348 -8.61 -24.92 -7.13
C SER A 348 -9.54 -23.98 -6.34
N PRO A 349 -10.59 -23.37 -6.95
CA PRO A 349 -10.99 -23.49 -8.37
C PRO A 349 -10.43 -22.40 -9.30
N ALA A 350 -9.48 -21.57 -8.87
CA ALA A 350 -8.88 -20.53 -9.72
C ALA A 350 -8.09 -21.10 -10.90
N ALA A 351 -7.70 -22.37 -10.83
CA ALA A 351 -7.09 -23.10 -11.92
C ALA A 351 -8.05 -23.38 -13.10
N ALA A 352 -9.37 -23.22 -12.94
CA ALA A 352 -10.32 -23.41 -14.04
C ALA A 352 -10.07 -22.44 -15.21
N ASP A 353 -10.21 -22.91 -16.45
CA ASP A 353 -10.00 -22.08 -17.66
C ASP A 353 -10.91 -20.84 -17.66
N ALA A 354 -12.19 -21.02 -17.35
CA ALA A 354 -13.20 -19.96 -17.38
C ALA A 354 -13.18 -19.05 -16.14
N ALA A 355 -12.45 -19.41 -15.08
CA ALA A 355 -12.33 -18.57 -13.89
C ALA A 355 -11.55 -17.29 -14.23
N LEU A 356 -12.01 -16.14 -13.74
CA LEU A 356 -11.16 -14.97 -13.59
C LEU A 356 -10.38 -15.11 -12.27
N ALA A 357 -9.18 -15.67 -12.36
CA ALA A 357 -8.28 -15.86 -11.23
C ALA A 357 -7.59 -14.54 -10.88
N VAL A 358 -7.66 -14.14 -9.61
CA VAL A 358 -7.17 -12.84 -9.13
C VAL A 358 -6.02 -13.03 -8.14
N ALA A 359 -4.86 -12.51 -8.49
CA ALA A 359 -3.68 -12.41 -7.63
C ALA A 359 -3.80 -11.24 -6.64
N SER A 360 -3.07 -11.30 -5.54
CA SER A 360 -2.95 -10.17 -4.59
C SER A 360 -1.74 -9.31 -4.89
N VAL A 361 -1.95 -7.99 -4.90
CA VAL A 361 -0.89 -6.98 -4.81
C VAL A 361 -1.07 -6.09 -3.58
N SER A 362 0.01 -5.48 -3.15
CA SER A 362 0.00 -4.37 -2.20
C SER A 362 -0.58 -3.10 -2.82
N LYS A 363 -0.77 -2.08 -1.97
CA LYS A 363 -1.20 -0.73 -2.39
C LYS A 363 -0.19 0.04 -3.26
N LYS A 364 0.95 -0.58 -3.55
CA LYS A 364 2.02 -0.04 -4.42
C LYS A 364 2.20 -0.86 -5.70
N ASP A 365 1.21 -1.69 -6.04
CA ASP A 365 1.25 -2.61 -7.19
C ASP A 365 2.42 -3.61 -7.14
N VAL A 366 2.91 -3.91 -5.93
CA VAL A 366 3.92 -4.96 -5.71
C VAL A 366 3.18 -6.24 -5.36
N LEU A 367 3.49 -7.33 -6.08
CA LEU A 367 2.94 -8.67 -5.81
C LEU A 367 3.08 -9.05 -4.34
N SER A 368 1.99 -9.53 -3.76
CA SER A 368 1.99 -9.95 -2.37
C SER A 368 2.84 -11.18 -2.15
N PRO A 369 3.68 -11.25 -1.09
CA PRO A 369 4.54 -12.39 -0.85
C PRO A 369 3.79 -13.72 -0.76
N PHE A 370 2.55 -13.70 -0.27
CA PHE A 370 1.69 -14.86 -0.14
C PHE A 370 0.88 -15.18 -1.39
N SER A 371 0.77 -14.27 -2.37
CA SER A 371 -0.06 -14.52 -3.55
C SER A 371 0.47 -15.73 -4.31
N SER A 372 -0.38 -16.72 -4.54
CA SER A 372 -0.09 -17.84 -5.43
C SER A 372 0.24 -17.33 -6.84
N ARG A 373 1.14 -18.05 -7.52
CA ARG A 373 1.66 -17.65 -8.83
C ARG A 373 1.53 -18.79 -9.83
N GLY A 374 1.46 -18.39 -11.08
CA GLY A 374 1.50 -19.31 -12.20
C GLY A 374 2.87 -19.92 -12.48
N PRO A 375 2.95 -20.66 -13.60
CA PRO A 375 1.80 -21.06 -14.43
C PRO A 375 0.88 -22.06 -13.71
N ARG A 376 -0.28 -22.37 -14.29
CA ARG A 376 -1.12 -23.46 -13.78
C ARG A 376 -0.34 -24.78 -13.81
N PRO A 377 -0.31 -25.55 -12.72
CA PRO A 377 0.29 -26.88 -12.68
C PRO A 377 -0.22 -27.78 -13.82
N GLY A 378 0.65 -28.65 -14.34
CA GLY A 378 0.28 -29.67 -15.33
C GLY A 378 0.41 -29.20 -16.78
N ASP A 379 -0.34 -28.16 -17.18
CA ASP A 379 -0.41 -27.73 -18.58
C ASP A 379 0.29 -26.40 -18.89
N GLY A 380 0.76 -25.69 -17.85
CA GLY A 380 1.51 -24.46 -18.00
C GLY A 380 0.65 -23.26 -18.41
N ALA A 381 -0.68 -23.33 -18.31
CA ALA A 381 -1.54 -22.21 -18.69
C ALA A 381 -1.27 -20.95 -17.87
N ALA A 382 -1.45 -19.79 -18.50
CA ALA A 382 -1.26 -18.51 -17.83
C ALA A 382 -2.40 -18.22 -16.84
N LYS A 383 -2.14 -18.46 -15.55
CA LYS A 383 -2.94 -18.05 -14.40
C LYS A 383 -2.01 -17.49 -13.33
N PRO A 384 -2.44 -16.59 -12.42
CA PRO A 384 -3.72 -15.89 -12.43
C PRO A 384 -3.85 -14.90 -13.61
N ASP A 385 -5.09 -14.51 -13.94
CA ASP A 385 -5.39 -13.66 -15.11
C ASP A 385 -5.10 -12.19 -14.86
N VAL A 386 -5.42 -11.72 -13.64
CA VAL A 386 -5.28 -10.32 -13.21
C VAL A 386 -4.81 -10.25 -11.77
N ALA A 387 -4.42 -9.06 -11.31
CA ALA A 387 -4.10 -8.80 -9.92
C ALA A 387 -4.91 -7.63 -9.37
N ALA A 388 -5.24 -7.68 -8.08
CA ALA A 388 -5.97 -6.63 -7.39
C ALA A 388 -5.38 -6.39 -5.97
N PRO A 389 -5.66 -5.23 -5.34
CA PRO A 389 -5.18 -4.97 -3.99
C PRO A 389 -5.74 -5.98 -2.99
N GLY A 390 -4.88 -6.76 -2.34
CA GLY A 390 -5.25 -7.79 -1.37
C GLY A 390 -4.55 -7.68 -0.01
N GLU A 391 -3.56 -6.79 0.13
CA GLU A 391 -2.88 -6.60 1.42
C GLU A 391 -3.55 -5.56 2.32
N SER A 392 -3.90 -5.97 3.54
CA SER A 392 -4.40 -5.08 4.59
C SER A 392 -5.60 -4.24 4.10
N ILE A 393 -6.56 -4.91 3.48
CA ILE A 393 -7.80 -4.30 3.00
C ILE A 393 -8.74 -4.09 4.19
N THR A 394 -9.21 -2.86 4.35
CA THR A 394 -10.20 -2.54 5.39
C THR A 394 -11.58 -2.67 4.80
N ALA A 395 -12.41 -3.47 5.46
CA ALA A 395 -13.77 -3.74 5.05
C ALA A 395 -14.65 -3.93 6.29
N ALA A 396 -15.95 -4.19 6.10
CA ALA A 396 -16.89 -4.47 7.17
C ALA A 396 -16.48 -5.72 7.97
N ARG A 397 -16.91 -5.78 9.22
CA ARG A 397 -16.67 -6.89 10.13
C ARG A 397 -17.94 -7.15 10.95
N PRO A 398 -18.29 -8.41 11.25
CA PRO A 398 -19.37 -8.71 12.19
C PRO A 398 -19.09 -8.12 13.57
N ALA A 399 -20.15 -7.84 14.33
CA ALA A 399 -20.02 -7.48 15.73
C ALA A 399 -19.49 -8.67 16.54
N GLY A 400 -18.59 -8.41 17.51
CA GLY A 400 -18.09 -9.45 18.42
C GLY A 400 -16.90 -10.29 17.93
N ILE A 401 -16.46 -10.16 16.68
CA ILE A 401 -15.29 -10.89 16.13
C ILE A 401 -14.00 -10.06 16.33
N ASP A 402 -12.91 -10.67 16.79
CA ASP A 402 -11.62 -10.00 17.06
C ASP A 402 -10.89 -9.60 15.76
N ARG A 403 -10.06 -8.54 15.82
CA ARG A 403 -9.33 -7.97 14.67
C ARG A 403 -8.29 -8.90 14.06
N LYS A 404 -7.81 -9.91 14.79
CA LYS A 404 -6.77 -10.85 14.33
C LYS A 404 -7.33 -12.01 13.51
N SER A 405 -8.64 -12.19 13.50
CA SER A 405 -9.31 -13.31 12.82
C SER A 405 -9.71 -12.99 11.38
N VAL A 406 -9.56 -11.73 10.96
CA VAL A 406 -10.02 -11.22 9.67
C VAL A 406 -8.93 -10.30 9.12
N VAL A 407 -7.97 -10.89 8.39
CA VAL A 407 -7.13 -10.37 7.29
C VAL A 407 -5.94 -11.30 7.12
#